data_AF-A0A109V037-F1
#
_entry.id   AF-A0A109V037-F1
#
_cell.length_a   1.000
_cell.length_b   1.000
_cell.length_c   1.000
_cell.angle_alpha   90.00
_cell.angle_beta   90.00
_cell.angle_gamma   90.00
#
_symmetry.space_group_name_H-M   'P 1'
#
loop_
_entity.id
_entity.type
_entity.pdbx_description
1 polymer ?
#
loop_
_entity_poly.entity_id
_entity_poly.type
_entity_poly.pdbx_seq_one_letter_code
_entity_poly.pdbx_strand_id
1 'polypeptide(L)'
;MPKTKISSRNQYLLNKIIKELLKSLENQMVGLVEMLLEEFDDSPYGTEDGSEISSTKKDSPDIDDGDVGNEVLGYNNAIGIFHLRNVIFSFKMRYGTLAALDLDLIPQLLIEVSQIRNYFIHLIKCLSLYLELPTYSDKDKAKFISIFNLSSDVIFNMQLFPEIIDSLLEDASATGLIDSNIFEVGSNVINKVEKFQSSYQTFKAATNNNSSKCR
;
A
#
# COMPACT_ATOMS: atom_id res chain seq x y z
N MET A 1 -15.24 27.59 -10.76
CA MET A 1 -14.87 26.24 -11.21
C MET A 1 -15.77 25.86 -12.38
N PRO A 2 -15.25 25.37 -13.52
CA PRO A 2 -16.10 25.01 -14.64
C PRO A 2 -16.98 23.82 -14.24
N LYS A 3 -18.30 23.99 -14.32
CA LYS A 3 -19.29 22.92 -14.15
C LYS A 3 -18.90 21.74 -15.04
N THR A 4 -18.94 20.55 -14.48
CA THR A 4 -18.58 19.28 -15.13
C THR A 4 -19.30 19.14 -16.47
N LYS A 5 -18.54 18.89 -17.54
CA LYS A 5 -19.03 18.70 -18.92
C LYS A 5 -19.45 17.26 -19.20
N ILE A 6 -19.72 16.46 -18.18
CA ILE A 6 -19.98 15.02 -18.28
C ILE A 6 -21.46 14.79 -18.00
N SER A 7 -22.12 14.01 -18.84
CA SER A 7 -23.52 13.63 -18.64
C SER A 7 -23.71 12.79 -17.37
N SER A 8 -24.90 12.79 -16.78
CA SER A 8 -25.18 12.04 -15.55
C SER A 8 -24.92 10.53 -15.70
N ARG A 9 -25.25 9.95 -16.86
CA ARG A 9 -24.99 8.54 -17.16
C ARG A 9 -23.49 8.23 -17.23
N ASN A 10 -22.72 9.08 -17.90
CA ASN A 10 -21.28 8.90 -18.03
C ASN A 10 -20.56 9.12 -16.69
N GLN A 11 -21.01 10.09 -15.89
CA GLN A 11 -20.50 10.30 -14.53
C GLN A 11 -20.77 9.08 -13.64
N TYR A 12 -21.98 8.50 -13.72
CA TYR A 12 -22.30 7.28 -12.98
C TYR A 12 -21.40 6.11 -13.36
N LEU A 13 -21.18 5.89 -14.66
CA LEU A 13 -20.30 4.82 -15.15
C LEU A 13 -18.84 5.04 -14.74
N LEU A 14 -18.34 6.26 -14.91
CA LEU A 14 -16.99 6.65 -14.52
C LEU A 14 -16.77 6.41 -13.01
N ASN A 15 -17.71 6.87 -12.17
CA ASN A 15 -17.65 6.65 -10.73
C ASN A 15 -17.62 5.17 -10.36
N LYS A 16 -18.37 4.32 -11.08
CA LYS A 16 -18.34 2.87 -10.87
C LYS A 16 -16.96 2.28 -11.19
N ILE A 17 -16.36 2.68 -12.31
CA ILE A 17 -15.04 2.20 -12.72
C ILE A 17 -13.97 2.64 -11.72
N ILE A 18 -13.93 3.94 -11.37
CA ILE A 18 -12.97 4.50 -10.41
C ILE A 18 -13.07 3.75 -9.08
N LYS A 19 -14.28 3.48 -8.59
CA LYS A 19 -14.49 2.78 -7.33
C LYS A 19 -13.98 1.35 -7.32
N GLU A 20 -14.21 0.59 -8.39
CA GLU A 20 -13.73 -0.79 -8.48
C GLU A 20 -12.19 -0.84 -8.54
N LEU A 21 -11.57 0.07 -9.28
CA LEU A 21 -10.12 0.23 -9.33
C LEU A 21 -9.57 0.65 -7.96
N LEU A 22 -10.21 1.63 -7.31
CA LEU A 22 -9.82 2.13 -6.00
C LEU A 22 -9.90 1.03 -4.94
N LYS A 23 -10.99 0.27 -4.90
CA LYS A 23 -11.17 -0.85 -3.97
C LYS A 23 -10.09 -1.92 -4.16
N SER A 24 -9.72 -2.19 -5.41
CA SER A 24 -8.64 -3.14 -5.73
C SER A 24 -7.30 -2.62 -5.25
N LEU A 25 -7.05 -1.31 -5.36
CA LEU A 25 -5.83 -0.67 -4.87
C LEU A 25 -5.77 -0.64 -3.33
N GLU A 26 -6.87 -0.28 -2.66
CA GLU A 26 -6.99 -0.26 -1.20
C GLU A 26 -6.71 -1.63 -0.60
N ASN A 27 -7.23 -2.71 -1.19
CA ASN A 27 -6.97 -4.06 -0.72
C ASN A 27 -5.48 -4.43 -0.82
N GLN A 28 -4.80 -3.98 -1.87
CA GLN A 28 -3.36 -4.18 -2.02
C GLN A 28 -2.56 -3.39 -0.99
N MET A 29 -2.91 -2.13 -0.77
CA MET A 29 -2.31 -1.27 0.26
C MET A 29 -2.42 -1.90 1.64
N VAL A 30 -3.62 -2.35 2.01
CA VAL A 30 -3.87 -3.00 3.29
C VAL A 30 -3.11 -4.32 3.37
N GLY A 31 -3.22 -5.18 2.36
CA GLY A 31 -2.51 -6.47 2.39
C GLY A 31 -0.99 -6.31 2.53
N LEU A 32 -0.40 -5.32 1.85
CA LEU A 32 1.03 -5.06 1.94
C LEU A 32 1.44 -4.54 3.33
N VAL A 33 0.68 -3.62 3.92
CA VAL A 33 1.02 -3.09 5.25
C VAL A 33 0.85 -4.13 6.35
N GLU A 34 -0.15 -5.02 6.24
CA GLU A 34 -0.32 -6.12 7.19
C GLU A 34 0.82 -7.15 7.07
N MET A 35 1.25 -7.52 5.86
CA MET A 35 2.43 -8.40 5.68
C MET A 35 3.72 -7.77 6.25
N LEU A 36 3.87 -6.45 6.14
CA LEU A 36 4.99 -5.75 6.74
C LEU A 36 4.94 -5.78 8.26
N LEU A 37 3.75 -5.66 8.87
CA LEU A 37 3.59 -5.76 10.33
C LEU A 37 3.84 -7.18 10.84
N GLU A 38 3.27 -8.20 10.18
CA GLU A 38 3.47 -9.60 10.53
C GLU A 38 4.96 -9.96 10.63
N GLU A 39 5.77 -9.44 9.71
CA GLU A 39 7.21 -9.73 9.72
C GLU A 39 7.99 -8.99 10.81
N PHE A 40 7.47 -7.86 11.30
CA PHE A 40 8.04 -7.15 12.44
C PHE A 40 7.61 -7.74 13.78
N ASP A 41 6.39 -8.28 13.87
CA ASP A 41 5.90 -8.98 15.07
C ASP A 41 6.62 -10.34 15.26
N ASP A 42 6.99 -11.02 14.17
CA ASP A 42 7.73 -12.31 14.19
C ASP A 42 9.25 -12.16 14.33
N SER A 43 9.79 -10.93 14.30
CA SER A 43 11.22 -10.69 14.47
C SER A 43 11.62 -10.93 15.94
N PRO A 44 12.73 -11.62 16.23
CA PRO A 44 13.17 -11.91 17.61
C PRO A 44 13.44 -10.65 18.46
N TYR A 45 13.40 -9.47 17.86
CA TYR A 45 13.54 -8.17 18.52
C TYR A 45 12.18 -7.51 18.84
N GLY A 46 11.07 -8.18 18.53
CA GLY A 46 9.71 -7.64 18.53
C GLY A 46 8.79 -8.18 19.63
N THR A 47 9.29 -8.82 20.70
CA THR A 47 8.54 -9.05 21.96
C THR A 47 9.46 -9.64 23.03
N GLU A 48 10.39 -8.85 23.56
CA GLU A 48 10.85 -9.04 24.93
C GLU A 48 10.48 -7.81 25.76
N ASP A 49 9.20 -7.74 26.16
CA ASP A 49 8.80 -7.18 27.45
C ASP A 49 7.32 -7.49 27.72
N GLY A 50 6.91 -8.10 28.84
CA GLY A 50 7.70 -8.45 30.00
C GLY A 50 6.99 -9.42 30.93
N SER A 51 7.76 -10.39 31.40
CA SER A 51 7.61 -11.04 32.71
C SER A 51 8.86 -11.87 32.94
N GLU A 52 9.95 -11.21 33.32
CA GLU A 52 10.79 -11.65 34.45
C GLU A 52 11.90 -10.60 34.67
N ILE A 53 11.54 -9.54 35.38
CA ILE A 53 12.52 -8.78 36.16
C ILE A 53 13.10 -9.76 37.17
N SER A 54 14.25 -10.32 36.82
CA SER A 54 15.16 -11.01 37.70
C SER A 54 15.51 -10.09 38.87
N SER A 55 14.77 -10.26 39.96
CA SER A 55 15.14 -9.74 41.26
C SER A 55 16.08 -10.74 41.90
N THR A 56 17.35 -10.80 41.50
CA THR A 56 18.46 -11.13 42.41
C THR A 56 19.85 -10.89 41.79
N LYS A 57 20.49 -9.83 42.31
CA LYS A 57 21.91 -9.75 42.70
C LYS A 57 23.01 -9.69 41.62
N LYS A 58 23.51 -8.45 41.51
CA LYS A 58 24.89 -8.00 41.82
C LYS A 58 26.08 -8.46 40.96
N ASP A 59 26.80 -7.40 40.57
CA ASP A 59 28.25 -7.30 40.35
C ASP A 59 28.77 -7.68 38.95
N SER A 60 28.76 -6.71 38.03
CA SER A 60 29.92 -6.26 37.22
C SER A 60 29.51 -5.11 36.28
N PRO A 61 30.27 -4.00 36.15
CA PRO A 61 30.05 -3.00 35.12
C PRO A 61 30.98 -3.27 33.95
N ASP A 62 30.63 -4.22 33.08
CA ASP A 62 31.18 -4.28 31.74
C ASP A 62 30.08 -3.77 30.81
N ILE A 63 30.22 -2.51 30.41
CA ILE A 63 29.43 -1.89 29.35
C ILE A 63 29.86 -2.60 28.07
N ASP A 64 29.05 -3.55 27.61
CA ASP A 64 29.17 -4.11 26.28
C ASP A 64 28.61 -3.07 25.30
N ASP A 65 29.51 -2.30 24.67
CA ASP A 65 29.27 -1.27 23.65
C ASP A 65 28.79 -1.89 22.31
N GLY A 66 27.93 -2.91 22.36
CA GLY A 66 27.60 -3.76 21.21
C GLY A 66 26.20 -3.63 20.63
N ASP A 67 25.16 -3.34 21.42
CA ASP A 67 23.79 -3.69 21.01
C ASP A 67 22.76 -2.54 20.97
N VAL A 68 23.15 -1.34 21.38
CA VAL A 68 22.22 -0.18 21.47
C VAL A 68 21.80 0.37 20.09
N GLY A 69 22.42 -0.08 19.00
CA GLY A 69 22.16 0.40 17.64
C GLY A 69 21.08 -0.37 16.86
N ASN A 70 20.88 -1.66 17.17
CA ASN A 70 20.04 -2.54 16.35
C ASN A 70 18.55 -2.44 16.71
N GLU A 71 18.23 -2.28 18.00
CA GLU A 71 16.85 -2.11 18.49
C GLU A 71 16.22 -0.79 18.03
N VAL A 72 17.02 0.28 17.96
CA VAL A 72 16.55 1.64 17.61
C VAL A 72 16.18 1.75 16.12
N LEU A 73 16.85 0.99 15.24
CA LEU A 73 16.50 0.93 13.83
C LEU A 73 15.14 0.24 13.65
N GLY A 74 14.94 -0.94 14.26
CA GLY A 74 13.71 -1.73 14.18
C GLY A 74 12.46 -0.97 14.64
N TYR A 75 12.55 -0.34 15.82
CA TYR A 75 11.42 0.35 16.45
C TYR A 75 10.88 1.52 15.62
N ASN A 76 11.76 2.34 15.05
CA ASN A 76 11.35 3.49 14.24
C ASN A 76 10.64 3.06 12.94
N ASN A 77 11.09 1.97 12.32
CA ASN A 77 10.44 1.43 11.13
C ASN A 77 9.10 0.76 11.45
N ALA A 78 8.99 0.04 12.58
CA ALA A 78 7.73 -0.51 13.06
C ALA A 78 6.67 0.60 13.29
N ILE A 79 7.03 1.68 13.98
CA ILE A 79 6.17 2.86 14.13
C ILE A 79 5.79 3.43 12.75
N GLY A 80 6.75 3.50 11.82
CA GLY A 80 6.51 3.95 10.45
C GLY A 80 5.47 3.11 9.72
N ILE A 81 5.49 1.78 9.90
CA ILE A 81 4.51 0.84 9.33
C ILE A 81 3.13 1.06 9.97
N PHE A 82 3.05 1.16 11.31
CA PHE A 82 1.79 1.45 12.00
C PHE A 82 1.17 2.79 11.58
N HIS A 83 2.01 3.82 11.41
CA HIS A 83 1.56 5.10 10.90
C HIS A 83 1.00 4.98 9.48
N LEU A 84 1.72 4.29 8.58
CA LEU A 84 1.27 4.05 7.21
C LEU A 84 -0.08 3.32 7.17
N ARG A 85 -0.27 2.31 8.03
CA ARG A 85 -1.55 1.61 8.19
C ARG A 85 -2.68 2.56 8.55
N ASN A 86 -2.47 3.47 9.50
CA ASN A 86 -3.47 4.46 9.90
C ASN A 86 -3.78 5.46 8.77
N VAL A 87 -2.79 5.85 7.99
CA VAL A 87 -2.98 6.69 6.79
C VAL A 87 -3.85 5.96 5.77
N ILE A 88 -3.57 4.68 5.47
CA ILE A 88 -4.35 3.86 4.55
C ILE A 88 -5.79 3.68 5.03
N PHE A 89 -6.02 3.44 6.32
CA PHE A 89 -7.37 3.33 6.86
C PHE A 89 -8.13 4.65 6.79
N SER A 90 -7.47 5.77 7.09
CA SER A 90 -8.09 7.10 6.99
C SER A 90 -8.49 7.41 5.54
N PHE A 91 -7.61 7.08 4.58
CA PHE A 91 -7.88 7.17 3.16
C PHE A 91 -9.09 6.32 2.75
N LYS A 92 -9.13 5.05 3.15
CA LYS A 92 -10.24 4.13 2.88
C LYS A 92 -11.56 4.60 3.48
N MET A 93 -11.53 5.13 4.69
CA MET A 93 -12.73 5.70 5.33
C MET A 93 -13.25 6.91 4.57
N ARG A 94 -12.35 7.74 4.03
CA ARG A 94 -12.70 8.95 3.26
C ARG A 94 -13.28 8.64 1.88
N TYR A 95 -12.70 7.69 1.14
CA TYR A 95 -13.05 7.45 -0.27
C TYR A 95 -13.78 6.13 -0.52
N GLY A 96 -13.37 5.05 0.15
CA GLY A 96 -13.92 3.71 -0.03
C GLY A 96 -15.36 3.55 0.48
N THR A 97 -15.79 4.37 1.43
CA THR A 97 -17.16 4.32 2.00
C THR A 97 -18.19 5.17 1.25
N LEU A 98 -17.73 6.09 0.37
CA LEU A 98 -18.62 7.01 -0.32
C LEU A 98 -19.53 6.25 -1.28
N ALA A 99 -20.83 6.57 -1.33
CA ALA A 99 -21.78 5.98 -2.27
C ALA A 99 -21.57 6.46 -3.72
N ALA A 100 -21.06 7.67 -3.90
CA ALA A 100 -20.61 8.23 -5.17
C ALA A 100 -19.39 9.12 -4.92
N LEU A 101 -18.41 9.10 -5.83
CA LEU A 101 -17.26 9.99 -5.77
C LEU A 101 -17.64 11.28 -6.50
N ASP A 102 -17.49 12.42 -5.84
CA ASP A 102 -17.61 13.71 -6.52
C ASP A 102 -16.39 13.89 -7.43
N LEU A 103 -16.60 14.38 -8.65
CA LEU A 103 -15.52 14.61 -9.61
C LEU A 103 -14.52 15.64 -9.08
N ASP A 104 -15.00 16.60 -8.27
CA ASP A 104 -14.15 17.60 -7.62
C ASP A 104 -13.20 17.00 -6.56
N LEU A 105 -13.48 15.78 -6.07
CA LEU A 105 -12.62 15.07 -5.12
C LEU A 105 -11.55 14.20 -5.78
N ILE A 106 -11.63 13.96 -7.09
CA ILE A 106 -10.66 13.10 -7.79
C ILE A 106 -9.23 13.65 -7.69
N PRO A 107 -8.95 14.94 -7.90
CA PRO A 107 -7.58 15.46 -7.78
C PRO A 107 -6.98 15.19 -6.39
N GLN A 108 -7.78 15.37 -5.33
CA GLN A 108 -7.33 15.11 -3.96
C GLN A 108 -7.09 13.61 -3.72
N LEU A 109 -7.96 12.74 -4.23
CA LEU A 109 -7.78 11.29 -4.20
C LEU A 109 -6.43 10.89 -4.83
N LEU A 110 -6.12 11.41 -6.03
CA LEU A 110 -4.88 11.08 -6.73
C LEU A 110 -3.63 11.56 -5.99
N ILE A 111 -3.69 12.75 -5.37
CA ILE A 111 -2.62 13.28 -4.52
C ILE A 111 -2.38 12.34 -3.33
N GLU A 112 -3.44 11.91 -2.63
CA GLU A 112 -3.30 11.03 -1.47
C GLU A 112 -2.76 9.65 -1.84
N VAL A 113 -3.18 9.07 -2.98
CA VAL A 113 -2.57 7.84 -3.50
C VAL A 113 -1.08 8.03 -3.75
N SER A 114 -0.67 9.15 -4.35
CA SER A 114 0.75 9.44 -4.57
C SER A 114 1.53 9.63 -3.27
N GLN A 115 0.94 10.24 -2.25
CA GLN A 115 1.56 10.41 -0.93
C GLN A 115 1.77 9.05 -0.25
N ILE A 116 0.75 8.20 -0.25
CA ILE A 116 0.83 6.83 0.29
C ILE A 116 1.90 6.03 -0.46
N ARG A 117 1.94 6.10 -1.80
CA ARG A 117 2.97 5.46 -2.62
C ARG A 117 4.38 5.90 -2.22
N ASN A 118 4.60 7.21 -2.09
CA ASN A 118 5.91 7.74 -1.71
C ASN A 118 6.31 7.29 -0.30
N TYR A 119 5.35 7.16 0.61
CA TYR A 119 5.58 6.60 1.94
C TYR A 119 6.00 5.14 1.85
N PHE A 120 5.26 4.29 1.11
CA PHE A 120 5.64 2.89 0.88
C PHE A 120 7.07 2.78 0.34
N ILE A 121 7.40 3.55 -0.70
CA ILE A 121 8.75 3.56 -1.30
C ILE A 121 9.80 3.92 -0.26
N HIS A 122 9.56 4.95 0.55
CA HIS A 122 10.50 5.36 1.59
C HIS A 122 10.71 4.26 2.62
N LEU A 123 9.62 3.68 3.12
CA LEU A 123 9.68 2.61 4.11
C LEU A 123 10.40 1.39 3.57
N ILE A 124 10.09 0.93 2.35
CA ILE A 124 10.76 -0.21 1.71
C ILE A 124 12.26 0.05 1.53
N LYS A 125 12.65 1.28 1.18
CA LYS A 125 14.07 1.65 1.13
C LYS A 125 14.74 1.54 2.50
N CYS A 126 14.12 2.05 3.55
CA CYS A 126 14.63 1.90 4.92
C CYS A 126 14.74 0.43 5.31
N LEU A 127 13.72 -0.38 4.98
CA LEU A 127 13.71 -1.82 5.25
C LEU A 127 14.75 -2.60 4.44
N SER A 128 15.10 -2.13 3.23
CA SER A 128 16.10 -2.81 2.41
C SER A 128 17.50 -2.76 3.04
N LEU A 129 17.78 -1.77 3.89
CA LEU A 129 19.05 -1.67 4.61
C LEU A 129 19.27 -2.84 5.58
N TYR A 130 18.19 -3.49 6.06
CA TYR A 130 18.30 -4.66 6.93
C TYR A 130 18.82 -5.89 6.19
N LEU A 131 18.63 -5.97 4.87
CA LEU A 131 19.19 -7.06 4.07
C LEU A 131 20.73 -7.03 4.06
N GLU A 132 21.31 -5.85 4.22
CA GLU A 132 22.75 -5.63 4.23
C GLU A 132 23.39 -5.95 5.60
N LEU A 133 22.59 -6.06 6.66
CA LEU A 133 23.09 -6.37 8.00
C LEU A 133 23.56 -7.83 8.09
N PRO A 134 24.81 -8.10 8.52
CA PRO A 134 25.31 -9.45 8.71
C PRO A 134 24.59 -10.23 9.82
N THR A 135 23.97 -9.51 10.75
CA THR A 135 23.26 -10.05 11.93
C THR A 135 21.88 -10.61 11.60
N TYR A 136 21.30 -10.25 10.45
CA TYR A 136 19.99 -10.74 10.03
C TYR A 136 20.10 -12.14 9.43
N SER A 137 19.25 -13.08 9.87
CA SER A 137 19.30 -14.45 9.39
C SER A 137 18.93 -14.55 7.90
N ASP A 138 19.52 -15.51 7.18
CA ASP A 138 19.20 -15.74 5.76
C ASP A 138 17.71 -16.06 5.54
N LYS A 139 17.06 -16.66 6.54
CA LYS A 139 15.63 -16.96 6.52
C LYS A 139 14.80 -15.68 6.52
N ASP A 140 15.14 -14.73 7.40
CA ASP A 140 14.39 -13.47 7.50
C ASP A 140 14.70 -12.56 6.31
N LYS A 141 15.94 -12.56 5.81
CA LYS A 141 16.31 -11.91 4.54
C LYS A 141 15.46 -12.43 3.38
N ALA A 142 15.28 -13.75 3.26
CA ALA A 142 14.45 -14.34 2.21
C ALA A 142 12.98 -13.89 2.30
N LYS A 143 12.44 -13.73 3.51
CA LYS A 143 11.08 -13.21 3.71
C LYS A 143 10.97 -11.74 3.30
N PHE A 144 11.89 -10.87 3.72
CA PHE A 144 11.92 -9.47 3.28
C PHE A 144 12.03 -9.34 1.76
N ILE A 145 12.87 -10.15 1.12
CA ILE A 145 12.97 -10.19 -0.35
C ILE A 145 11.62 -10.54 -0.99
N SER A 146 10.89 -11.51 -0.43
CA SER A 146 9.54 -11.86 -0.90
C SER A 146 8.56 -10.68 -0.79
N ILE A 147 8.55 -9.99 0.36
CA ILE A 147 7.72 -8.80 0.58
C ILE A 147 8.11 -7.68 -0.39
N PHE A 148 9.41 -7.47 -0.64
CA PHE A 148 9.88 -6.44 -1.58
C PHE A 148 9.45 -6.73 -3.01
N ASN A 149 9.50 -7.99 -3.45
CA ASN A 149 8.98 -8.37 -4.77
C ASN A 149 7.49 -8.05 -4.88
N LEU A 150 6.69 -8.39 -3.87
CA LEU A 150 5.25 -8.06 -3.85
C LEU A 150 4.99 -6.55 -3.78
N SER A 151 5.84 -5.81 -3.08
CA SER A 151 5.71 -4.37 -2.96
C SER A 151 5.90 -3.66 -4.30
N SER A 152 6.72 -4.22 -5.19
CA SER A 152 6.94 -3.66 -6.53
C SER A 152 5.66 -3.65 -7.37
N ASP A 153 4.85 -4.72 -7.29
CA ASP A 153 3.55 -4.84 -7.94
C ASP A 153 2.56 -3.80 -7.40
N VAL A 154 2.49 -3.66 -6.07
CA VAL A 154 1.59 -2.68 -5.43
C VAL A 154 1.98 -1.24 -5.80
N ILE A 155 3.27 -0.92 -5.75
CA ILE A 155 3.79 0.41 -6.13
C ILE A 155 3.50 0.69 -7.61
N PHE A 156 3.68 -0.30 -8.48
CA PHE A 156 3.37 -0.19 -9.89
C PHE A 156 1.88 0.12 -10.12
N ASN A 157 0.98 -0.56 -9.41
CA ASN A 157 -0.45 -0.29 -9.49
C ASN A 157 -0.82 1.10 -8.94
N MET A 158 -0.16 1.58 -7.88
CA MET A 158 -0.32 2.97 -7.41
C MET A 158 0.14 4.01 -8.42
N GLN A 159 1.10 3.68 -9.29
CA GLN A 159 1.54 4.54 -10.38
C GLN A 159 0.57 4.50 -11.56
N LEU A 160 0.09 3.33 -11.93
CA LEU A 160 -0.87 3.17 -13.03
C LEU A 160 -2.23 3.80 -12.73
N PHE A 161 -2.66 3.78 -11.46
CA PHE A 161 -3.99 4.23 -11.09
C PHE A 161 -4.30 5.68 -11.53
N PRO A 162 -3.48 6.70 -11.19
CA PRO A 162 -3.68 8.06 -11.70
C PRO A 162 -3.74 8.13 -13.23
N GLU A 163 -2.83 7.43 -13.92
CA GLU A 163 -2.80 7.45 -15.39
C GLU A 163 -4.08 6.88 -16.02
N ILE A 164 -4.69 5.87 -15.39
CA ILE A 164 -5.97 5.30 -15.83
C ILE A 164 -7.09 6.32 -15.57
N ILE A 165 -7.14 6.92 -14.38
CA ILE A 165 -8.21 7.85 -14.01
C ILE A 165 -8.18 9.10 -14.89
N ASP A 166 -7.01 9.67 -15.13
CA ASP A 166 -6.86 10.86 -15.97
C ASP A 166 -7.35 10.60 -17.40
N SER A 167 -6.98 9.47 -18.01
CA SER A 167 -7.47 9.11 -19.35
C SER A 167 -8.98 8.86 -19.38
N LEU A 168 -9.54 8.20 -18.36
CA LEU A 168 -11.00 8.01 -18.27
C LEU A 168 -11.76 9.33 -18.10
N LEU A 169 -11.19 10.29 -17.38
CA LEU A 169 -11.75 11.63 -17.23
C LEU A 169 -11.71 12.41 -18.55
N GLU A 170 -10.63 12.29 -19.31
CA GLU A 170 -10.50 12.88 -20.64
C GLU A 170 -11.54 12.29 -21.60
N ASP A 171 -11.65 10.97 -21.69
CA ASP A 171 -12.62 10.25 -22.54
C ASP A 171 -14.07 10.65 -22.18
N ALA A 172 -14.38 10.68 -20.87
CA ALA A 172 -15.70 11.09 -20.38
C ALA A 172 -16.00 12.58 -20.68
N SER A 173 -15.01 13.46 -20.52
CA SER A 173 -15.15 14.89 -20.79
C SER A 173 -15.30 15.20 -22.28
N ALA A 174 -14.63 14.44 -23.14
CA ALA A 174 -14.73 14.58 -24.60
C ALA A 174 -16.11 14.19 -25.13
N THR A 175 -16.77 13.23 -24.48
CA THR A 175 -18.12 12.75 -24.84
C THR A 175 -19.21 13.81 -24.56
N GLY A 176 -18.98 14.69 -23.59
CA GLY A 176 -19.86 15.81 -23.29
C GLY A 176 -21.09 15.46 -22.45
N LEU A 177 -22.11 16.33 -22.51
CA LEU A 177 -23.30 16.29 -21.64
C LEU A 177 -24.44 15.39 -22.15
N ILE A 178 -24.25 14.70 -23.28
CA ILE A 178 -25.32 13.97 -23.96
C ILE A 178 -25.37 12.51 -23.44
N ASP A 179 -26.47 12.12 -22.81
CA ASP A 179 -26.67 10.75 -22.27
C ASP A 179 -26.93 9.67 -23.34
N SER A 180 -27.14 10.06 -24.60
CA SER A 180 -27.33 9.12 -25.72
C SER A 180 -26.06 8.36 -26.08
N ASN A 181 -24.89 8.91 -25.73
CA ASN A 181 -23.59 8.36 -26.06
C ASN A 181 -22.84 8.01 -24.78
N ILE A 182 -22.17 6.85 -24.77
CA ILE A 182 -21.27 6.44 -23.69
C ILE A 182 -19.85 6.75 -24.15
N PHE A 183 -18.98 7.18 -23.23
CA PHE A 183 -17.59 7.42 -23.56
C PHE A 183 -16.89 6.14 -24.01
N GLU A 184 -16.13 6.24 -25.10
CA GLU A 184 -15.31 5.15 -25.60
C GLU A 184 -13.96 5.18 -24.89
N VAL A 185 -13.50 4.02 -24.43
CA VAL A 185 -12.22 3.89 -23.73
C VAL A 185 -11.15 3.50 -24.72
N GLY A 186 -10.09 4.30 -24.81
CA GLY A 186 -8.95 4.00 -25.69
C GLY A 186 -8.27 2.68 -25.35
N SER A 187 -7.74 1.97 -26.36
CA SER A 187 -7.03 0.69 -26.19
C SER A 187 -5.85 0.77 -25.22
N ASN A 188 -5.18 1.93 -25.15
CA ASN A 188 -4.12 2.18 -24.18
C ASN A 188 -4.62 2.08 -22.72
N VAL A 189 -5.79 2.64 -22.42
CA VAL A 189 -6.38 2.59 -21.07
C VAL A 189 -6.78 1.16 -20.73
N ILE A 190 -7.37 0.44 -21.69
CA ILE A 190 -7.70 -0.99 -21.54
C ILE A 190 -6.44 -1.79 -21.19
N ASN A 191 -5.35 -1.61 -21.94
CA ASN A 191 -4.08 -2.28 -21.67
C ASN A 191 -3.52 -1.94 -20.27
N LYS A 192 -3.68 -0.70 -19.80
CA LYS A 192 -3.27 -0.31 -18.44
C LYS A 192 -4.13 -0.99 -17.37
N VAL A 193 -5.45 -1.06 -17.57
CA VAL A 193 -6.38 -1.76 -16.68
C VAL A 193 -6.07 -3.26 -16.64
N GLU A 194 -5.77 -3.88 -17.78
CA GLU A 194 -5.36 -5.28 -17.84
C GLU A 194 -4.07 -5.53 -17.06
N LYS A 195 -3.05 -4.69 -17.24
CA LYS A 195 -1.81 -4.77 -16.45
C LYS A 195 -2.05 -4.61 -14.95
N PHE A 196 -2.88 -3.63 -14.58
CA PHE A 196 -3.28 -3.40 -13.20
C PHE A 196 -3.96 -4.65 -12.61
N GLN A 197 -4.86 -5.26 -13.36
CA GLN A 197 -5.57 -6.47 -12.94
C GLN A 197 -4.63 -7.67 -12.83
N SER A 198 -3.75 -7.90 -13.80
CA SER A 198 -2.77 -8.99 -13.77
C SER A 198 -1.86 -8.89 -12.54
N SER A 199 -1.33 -7.71 -12.27
CA SER A 199 -0.50 -7.46 -11.08
C SER A 199 -1.28 -7.69 -9.78
N TYR A 200 -2.54 -7.25 -9.71
CA TYR A 200 -3.40 -7.52 -8.55
C TYR A 200 -3.66 -9.03 -8.33
N GLN A 201 -3.85 -9.82 -9.40
CA GLN A 201 -4.02 -11.27 -9.26
C GLN A 201 -2.75 -11.95 -8.73
N THR A 202 -1.58 -11.52 -9.20
CA THR A 202 -0.28 -12.00 -8.66
C THR A 202 -0.17 -11.71 -7.18
N PHE A 203 -0.46 -10.47 -6.76
CA PHE A 203 -0.47 -10.08 -5.35
C PHE A 203 -1.43 -10.96 -4.53
N LYS A 204 -2.68 -11.11 -4.99
CA LYS A 204 -3.69 -11.91 -4.29
C LYS A 204 -3.31 -13.39 -4.16
N ALA A 205 -2.69 -13.96 -5.20
CA ALA A 205 -2.19 -15.33 -5.17
C ALA A 205 -1.08 -15.50 -4.11
N ALA A 206 -0.17 -14.54 -4.03
CA ALA A 206 0.92 -14.56 -3.05
C ALA A 206 0.41 -14.43 -1.61
N THR A 207 -0.55 -13.52 -1.35
CA THR A 207 -1.11 -13.35 0.00
C THR A 207 -1.90 -14.58 0.47
N ASN A 208 -2.66 -15.23 -0.41
CA ASN A 208 -3.43 -16.44 -0.05
C ASN A 208 -2.54 -17.66 0.25
N ASN A 209 -1.41 -17.78 -0.44
CA ASN A 209 -0.44 -18.83 -0.20
C ASN A 209 0.28 -18.66 1.15
N ASN A 210 0.44 -17.43 1.63
CA ASN A 210 1.01 -17.15 2.95
C ASN A 210 0.01 -17.47 4.08
N SER A 211 -1.28 -17.15 3.92
CA SER A 211 -2.32 -17.49 4.92
C SER A 211 -2.55 -19.00 5.10
N SER A 212 -2.19 -19.81 4.10
CA SER A 212 -2.35 -21.27 4.13
C SER A 212 -1.19 -22.02 4.81
N LYS A 213 -0.06 -21.34 5.08
CA LYS A 213 1.12 -21.91 5.74
C LYS A 213 1.14 -21.71 7.26
N CYS A 214 0.21 -20.91 7.80
CA CYS A 214 0.09 -20.61 9.23
C CYS A 214 -1.06 -21.39 9.92
N ARG A 215 -1.47 -22.54 9.37
CA ARG A 215 -2.44 -23.47 10.00
C ARG A 215 -1.88 -24.87 10.14
#